data_AF-A0A8J6P6D4-F1
#
_entry.id   AF-A0A8J6P6D4-F1
#
_cell.length_a   1.000
_cell.length_b   1.000
_cell.length_c   1.000
_cell.angle_alpha   90.00
_cell.angle_beta   90.00
_cell.angle_gamma   90.00
#
_symmetry.space_group_name_H-M   'P 1'
#
loop_
_entity.id
_entity.type
_entity.pdbx_description
1 polymer ?
#
loop_
_entity_poly.entity_id
_entity_poly.type
_entity_poly.pdbx_seq_one_letter_code
_entity_poly.pdbx_strand_id
1 'polypeptide(L)' 'MTKLTLEYWEDDGWFVGRLVEVPSIFSQGETLEELKENIQDAYKLMLDSEPQNFLPAFRNRVAVELST' A
#
# COMPACT_ATOMS: atom_id res chain seq x y z
N MET A 1 -3.73 -6.31 17.26
CA MET A 1 -2.76 -5.71 16.32
C MET A 1 -2.69 -6.59 15.10
N THR A 2 -2.89 -6.03 13.91
CA THR A 2 -2.69 -6.74 12.64
C THR A 2 -1.19 -6.77 12.36
N LYS A 3 -0.63 -7.93 12.06
CA LYS A 3 0.76 -8.08 11.65
C LYS A 3 0.78 -8.18 10.13
N LEU A 4 1.43 -7.21 9.48
CA LEU A 4 1.59 -7.13 8.03
C LEU A 4 3.07 -7.23 7.69
N THR A 5 3.35 -7.60 6.45
CA THR A 5 4.71 -7.87 5.98
C THR A 5 5.17 -6.73 5.07
N LEU A 6 6.26 -6.07 5.45
CA LEU A 6 6.93 -5.05 4.64
C LEU A 6 7.97 -5.73 3.73
N GLU A 7 7.78 -5.62 2.42
CA GLU A 7 8.81 -5.88 1.42
C GLU A 7 9.47 -4.54 1.06
N TYR A 8 10.81 -4.48 1.05
CA TYR A 8 11.54 -3.25 0.76
C TYR A 8 12.85 -3.50 0.00
N TRP A 9 13.33 -2.46 -0.67
CA TRP A 9 14.60 -2.41 -1.40
C TRP A 9 15.18 -1.00 -1.30
N GLU A 10 16.45 -0.85 -1.71
CA GLU A 10 17.10 0.46 -1.83
C GLU A 10 17.02 0.95 -3.28
N ASP A 11 16.66 2.22 -3.46
CA ASP A 11 16.61 2.91 -4.76
C ASP A 11 17.11 4.35 -4.59
N ASP A 12 18.14 4.73 -5.34
CA ASP A 12 18.78 6.06 -5.30
C ASP A 12 19.11 6.61 -3.88
N GLY A 13 19.51 5.72 -2.97
CA GLY A 13 19.83 6.08 -1.57
C GLY A 13 18.60 6.18 -0.64
N TRP A 14 17.42 5.80 -1.12
CA TRP A 14 16.19 5.72 -0.34
C TRP A 14 15.79 4.28 -0.08
N PHE A 15 15.16 4.03 1.06
CA PHE A 15 14.43 2.79 1.31
C PHE A 15 13.02 2.92 0.73
N VAL A 16 12.69 2.08 -0.24
CA VAL A 16 11.36 2.02 -0.86
C VAL A 16 10.73 0.69 -0.47
N GLY A 17 9.44 0.69 -0.12
CA GLY A 17 8.77 -0.54 0.27
C GLY A 17 7.26 -0.51 0.14
N ARG A 18 6.66 -1.69 0.29
CA ARG A 18 5.21 -1.91 0.23
C ARG A 18 4.76 -3.03 1.15
N LEU A 19 3.46 -3.04 1.47
CA LEU A 19 2.85 -4.15 2.19
C LEU A 19 2.55 -5.30 1.23
N VAL A 20 3.01 -6.50 1.55
CA VAL A 20 2.78 -7.71 0.73
C VAL A 20 1.29 -8.04 0.66
N GLU A 21 0.57 -7.89 1.77
CA GLU A 21 -0.85 -8.18 1.87
C GLU A 21 -1.72 -7.11 1.20
N VAL A 22 -1.19 -5.89 1.04
CA VAL A 22 -1.88 -4.76 0.41
C VAL A 22 -0.91 -4.02 -0.52
N PRO A 23 -0.62 -4.55 -1.72
CA PRO A 23 0.42 -4.01 -2.59
C PRO A 23 0.19 -2.57 -3.05
N SER A 24 -1.03 -2.04 -2.92
CA SER A 24 -1.36 -0.64 -3.18
C SER A 24 -0.86 0.32 -2.09
N ILE A 25 -0.46 -0.20 -0.92
CA ILE A 25 0.16 0.57 0.15
C ILE A 25 1.67 0.45 0.00
N PHE A 26 2.26 1.55 -0.46
CA PHE A 26 3.70 1.69 -0.66
C PHE A 26 4.15 3.06 -0.16
N SER A 27 5.41 3.18 0.21
CA SER A 27 6.03 4.43 0.62
C SER A 27 7.56 4.36 0.50
N GLN A 28 8.24 5.44 0.88
CA GLN A 28 9.70 5.54 0.91
C GLN A 28 10.17 6.29 2.16
N GLY A 29 11.45 6.17 2.52
CA GLY A 29 12.10 6.96 3.59
C GLY A 29 13.63 6.93 3.45
N GLU A 30 14.32 7.90 4.03
CA GLU A 30 15.80 7.96 4.05
C GLU A 30 16.38 6.88 4.99
N THR A 31 15.57 6.40 5.94
CA THR A 31 15.92 5.30 6.83
C THR A 31 14.84 4.22 6.86
N LEU A 32 15.21 3.01 7.26
CA LEU A 32 14.25 1.90 7.42
C LEU A 32 13.21 2.18 8.51
N GLU A 33 13.52 3.02 9.50
CA GLU A 33 12.56 3.45 10.53
C GLU A 33 11.51 4.39 9.93
N GLU A 34 11.97 5.42 9.21
CA GLU A 34 11.09 6.36 8.51
C GLU A 34 10.18 5.67 7.48
N LEU A 35 10.72 4.72 6.71
CA LEU A 35 9.90 3.92 5.78
C LEU A 35 8.76 3.21 6.52
N LYS A 36 9.02 2.64 7.70
CA LYS A 36 7.98 1.94 8.48
C LYS A 36 6.91 2.91 8.98
N GLU A 37 7.31 4.09 9.46
CA GLU A 37 6.38 5.13 9.89
C GLU A 37 5.50 5.60 8.72
N ASN A 38 6.12 5.88 7.57
CA ASN A 38 5.40 6.31 6.37
C ASN A 38 4.43 5.23 5.84
N ILE A 39 4.81 3.96 5.91
CA ILE A 39 3.92 2.83 5.58
C ILE A 39 2.73 2.73 6.54
N GLN A 40 2.95 2.94 7.84
CA GLN A 40 1.88 2.92 8.83
C GLN A 40 0.88 4.05 8.59
N ASP A 41 1.34 5.25 8.26
CA ASP A 41 0.46 6.37 7.97
C ASP A 41 -0.29 6.20 6.66
N ALA A 42 0.36 5.69 5.60
CA ALA A 42 -0.33 5.31 4.36
C ALA A 42 -1.43 4.26 4.61
N TYR A 43 -1.17 3.27 5.46
CA TYR A 43 -2.15 2.26 5.83
C TYR A 43 -3.33 2.84 6.63
N LYS A 44 -3.08 3.74 7.59
CA LYS A 44 -4.15 4.45 8.32
C LYS A 44 -5.01 5.29 7.39
N LEU A 45 -4.39 6.05 6.49
CA LEU A 45 -5.11 6.86 5.50
C LEU A 45 -6.01 6.03 4.61
N MET A 46 -5.58 4.82 4.21
CA MET A 46 -6.43 3.89 3.47
C MET A 46 -7.66 3.45 4.27
N LEU A 47 -7.48 3.13 5.56
CA LEU A 47 -8.58 2.75 6.45
C LEU A 47 -9.57 3.90 6.65
N ASP A 48 -9.08 5.14 6.74
CA ASP A 48 -9.92 6.33 6.88
C ASP A 48 -10.57 6.76 5.56
N SER A 49 -9.94 6.45 4.42
CA SER A 49 -10.41 6.81 3.08
C SER A 49 -11.38 5.80 2.47
N GLU A 50 -11.57 4.62 3.06
CA GLU A 50 -12.70 3.76 2.72
C GLU A 50 -13.96 4.34 3.40
N PRO A 51 -14.86 5.03 2.67
CA PRO A 51 -16.20 5.22 3.20
C PRO A 51 -16.78 3.82 3.37
N GLN A 52 -16.93 3.37 4.63
CA GLN A 52 -17.63 2.12 4.99
C GLN A 52 -19.05 2.04 4.39
N ASN A 53 -19.53 3.10 3.72
CA ASN A 53 -20.89 3.32 3.30
C ASN A 53 -21.11 3.59 1.80
N PHE A 54 -20.11 3.47 0.91
CA PHE A 54 -20.31 3.78 -0.53
C PHE A 54 -19.72 2.75 -1.50
N LEU A 55 -19.67 1.47 -1.12
CA LEU A 55 -19.48 0.41 -2.12
C LEU A 55 -20.85 0.07 -2.71
N PRO A 56 -21.08 0.25 -4.03
CA PRO A 56 -22.30 -0.23 -4.64
C PRO A 56 -22.38 -1.75 -4.45
N ALA A 57 -23.56 -2.26 -4.10
CA ALA A 57 -23.80 -3.69 -3.87
C ALA A 57 -23.44 -4.58 -5.07
N PHE A 58 -23.33 -3.98 -6.27
CA PHE A 58 -22.93 -4.65 -7.49
C PHE A 58 -21.68 -4.01 -8.08
N ARG A 59 -20.67 -4.84 -8.37
CA ARG A 59 -19.44 -4.47 -9.08
C ARG A 59 -19.20 -5.48 -10.20
N ASN A 60 -19.06 -5.00 -11.43
CA ASN A 60 -18.57 -5.81 -12.55
C ASN A 60 -17.04 -5.76 -12.57
N ARG A 61 -16.38 -6.91 -12.78
CA ARG A 61 -14.93 -6.99 -13.00
C ARG A 61 -14.70 -7.57 -14.40
N VAL A 62 -13.78 -6.97 -15.15
CA VAL A 62 -13.35 -7.46 -16.47
C VAL A 62 -11.83 -7.60 -16.47
N ALA A 63 -11.33 -8.68 -17.05
CA ALA A 63 -9.90 -8.84 -17.28
C ALA A 63 -9.48 -7.94 -18.45
N VAL A 64 -8.37 -7.22 -18.27
CA VAL A 64 -7.78 -6.40 -19.33
C VAL A 64 -6.47 -7.06 -19.74
N GLU A 65 -6.35 -7.45 -21.00
CA GLU A 65 -5.08 -7.91 -21.57
C GLU A 65 -4.25 -6.69 -21.98
N LEU A 66 -3.02 -6.61 -21.49
CA LEU A 66 -2.06 -5.59 -21.87
C LEU A 66 -1.11 -6.22 -22.90
N SER A 67 -1.10 -5.69 -24.12
CA SER A 67 -0.09 -6.02 -25.12
C SER A 67 1.07 -5.04 -24.97
N THR A 68 2.27 -5.57 -24.72
CA THR A 68 3.53 -4.81 -24.65
C THR A 68 3.97 -4.36 -26.05
#